data_AF-A0A3M5VZM5-F1
#
_entry.id   AF-A0A3M5VZM5-F1
#
_cell.length_a   1.000
_cell.length_b   1.000
_cell.length_c   1.000
_cell.angle_alpha   90.00
_cell.angle_beta   90.00
_cell.angle_gamma   90.00
#
_symmetry.space_group_name_H-M   'P 1'
#
loop_
_entity.id
_entity.type
_entity.pdbx_description
1 polymer ?
#
loop_
_entity_poly.entity_id
_entity_poly.type
_entity_poly.pdbx_seq_one_letter_code
_entity_poly.pdbx_strand_id
1 'polypeptide(L)' 'PRNLVRVIEDGIGEQKFSGFEHMQPMPGFAGKLSPAQLTDLINYLRQGWGGQSAELAVSDVQKLQAEAPSIEHKAH' A
#
# COMPACT_ATOMS: atom_id res chain seq x y z
N PRO A 1 1.32 -8.76 4.79
CA PRO A 1 1.28 -7.99 3.52
C PRO A 1 0.04 -7.12 3.31
N ARG A 2 -1.10 -7.39 3.96
CA ARG A 2 -2.35 -6.62 3.79
C ARG A 2 -2.19 -5.09 3.95
N ASN A 3 -1.48 -4.65 4.99
CA ASN A 3 -1.27 -3.21 5.22
C ASN A 3 -0.44 -2.57 4.10
N LEU A 4 0.57 -3.28 3.58
CA LEU A 4 1.40 -2.78 2.48
C LEU A 4 0.58 -2.63 1.19
N VAL A 5 -0.27 -3.61 0.86
CA VAL A 5 -1.17 -3.52 -0.30
C VAL A 5 -2.05 -2.27 -0.17
N ARG A 6 -2.63 -2.04 1.00
CA ARG A 6 -3.53 -0.90 1.24
C ARG A 6 -2.84 0.45 1.15
N VAL A 7 -1.65 0.58 1.74
CA VAL A 7 -0.84 1.80 1.67
C VAL A 7 -0.44 2.12 0.22
N ILE A 8 -0.11 1.11 -0.59
CA ILE A 8 0.23 1.34 -1.99
C ILE A 8 -1.02 1.73 -2.80
N GLU A 9 -2.17 1.11 -2.54
CA GLU A 9 -3.40 1.41 -3.27
C GLU A 9 -3.99 2.76 -2.93
N ASP A 10 -4.16 3.07 -1.65
CA ASP A 10 -4.85 4.28 -1.21
C ASP A 10 -3.92 5.43 -0.94
N GLY A 11 -2.67 5.10 -0.61
CA GLY A 11 -1.76 6.04 -0.03
C GLY A 11 -1.96 6.22 1.48
N ILE A 12 -1.27 7.23 1.99
CA ILE A 12 -1.31 7.67 3.38
C ILE A 12 -1.69 9.14 3.36
N GLY A 13 -2.75 9.49 4.09
CA GLY A 13 -3.14 10.88 4.28
C GLY A 13 -2.08 11.68 5.04
N GLU A 14 -2.28 12.99 5.11
CA GLU A 14 -1.44 13.84 5.96
C GLU A 14 -1.55 13.38 7.42
N GLN A 15 -0.41 13.21 8.08
CA GLN A 15 -0.35 12.97 9.51
C GLN A 15 0.40 14.11 10.19
N LYS A 16 -0.27 14.79 11.12
CA LYS A 16 0.33 15.83 11.96
C LYS A 16 1.08 15.13 13.10
N PHE A 17 2.38 15.40 13.22
CA PHE A 17 3.16 15.02 14.40
C PHE A 17 3.22 16.19 15.40
N SER A 18 3.66 15.92 16.63
CA SER A 18 3.84 16.99 17.63
C SER A 18 4.89 17.99 17.16
N GLY A 19 4.58 19.29 17.22
CA GLY A 19 5.47 20.35 16.78
C GLY A 19 5.19 20.80 15.34
N PHE A 20 6.25 21.04 14.56
CA PHE A 20 6.17 21.52 13.17
C PHE A 20 6.40 20.40 12.13
N GLU A 21 6.41 19.14 12.56
CA GLU A 21 6.64 18.01 11.67
C GLU A 21 5.31 17.53 11.06
N HIS A 22 5.26 17.52 9.73
CA HIS A 22 4.13 17.01 8.96
C HIS A 22 4.60 15.86 8.08
N MET A 23 3.93 14.71 8.15
CA MET A 23 4.12 13.69 7.12
C MET A 23 3.44 14.16 5.85
N GLN A 24 4.24 14.36 4.80
CA GLN A 24 3.71 14.65 3.48
C GLN A 24 2.79 13.50 3.04
N PRO A 25 1.65 13.81 2.39
CA PRO A 25 0.74 12.79 1.92
C PRO A 25 1.46 11.90 0.90
N MET A 26 1.29 10.59 1.06
CA MET A 26 1.70 9.62 0.05
C MET A 26 0.46 9.33 -0.80
N PRO A 27 0.36 9.77 -2.05
CA PRO A 27 -0.79 9.46 -2.88
C PRO A 27 -0.80 7.98 -3.27
N GLY A 28 -1.99 7.38 -3.27
CA GLY A 28 -2.20 6.00 -3.71
C GLY A 28 -2.03 5.77 -5.22
N PHE A 29 -1.88 4.50 -5.55
CA PHE A 29 -1.78 3.96 -6.91
C PHE A 29 -3.06 3.29 -7.42
N ALA A 30 -4.18 3.41 -6.71
CA ALA A 30 -5.48 2.89 -7.15
C ALA A 30 -5.79 3.30 -8.60
N GLY A 31 -6.06 2.31 -9.45
CA GLY A 31 -6.33 2.49 -10.88
C GLY A 31 -5.13 2.91 -11.75
N LYS A 32 -3.92 3.08 -11.18
CA LYS A 32 -2.70 3.47 -11.90
C LYS A 32 -1.79 2.30 -12.25
N LEU A 33 -1.93 1.19 -11.54
CA LEU A 33 -1.13 -0.02 -11.74
C LEU A 33 -2.03 -1.18 -12.16
N SER A 34 -1.55 -2.01 -13.09
CA SER A 34 -2.17 -3.30 -13.36
C SER A 34 -1.99 -4.25 -12.17
N PRO A 35 -2.81 -5.31 -12.04
CA PRO A 35 -2.65 -6.30 -10.97
C PRO A 35 -1.24 -6.93 -10.93
N ALA A 36 -0.62 -7.13 -12.09
CA ALA A 36 0.74 -7.64 -12.19
C ALA A 36 1.76 -6.62 -11.67
N GLN A 37 1.69 -5.37 -12.13
CA GLN A 37 2.61 -4.31 -11.70
C GLN A 37 2.53 -4.03 -10.19
N LEU A 38 1.32 -4.08 -9.62
CA LEU A 38 1.14 -3.95 -8.18
C LEU A 38 1.78 -5.14 -7.43
N THR A 39 1.61 -6.35 -7.93
CA THR A 39 2.21 -7.57 -7.35
C THR A 39 3.73 -7.50 -7.38
N ASP A 40 4.31 -7.09 -8.50
CA ASP A 40 5.76 -6.93 -8.66
C ASP A 40 6.31 -5.88 -7.68
N LEU A 41 5.64 -4.73 -7.56
CA LEU A 41 6.01 -3.69 -6.59
C LEU A 41 5.93 -4.21 -5.15
N ILE A 42 4.87 -4.94 -4.78
CA ILE A 42 4.73 -5.53 -3.45
C ILE A 42 5.85 -6.53 -3.17
N ASN A 43 6.17 -7.41 -4.12
CA ASN A 43 7.24 -8.38 -3.97
C ASN A 43 8.60 -7.71 -3.83
N TYR A 44 8.89 -6.70 -4.66
CA TYR A 44 10.10 -5.88 -4.54
C TYR A 44 10.24 -5.26 -3.15
N LEU A 45 9.17 -4.61 -2.65
CA LEU A 45 9.20 -3.95 -1.34
C LEU A 45 9.36 -4.98 -0.19
N ARG A 46 8.69 -6.13 -0.29
CA ARG A 46 8.76 -7.22 0.71
C ARG A 46 10.13 -7.88 0.78
N GLN A 47 10.79 -8.04 -0.36
CA GLN A 47 12.14 -8.61 -0.43
C GLN A 47 13.19 -7.60 0.02
N GLY A 48 13.08 -6.34 -0.44
CA GLY A 48 14.06 -5.29 -0.17
C GLY A 48 14.06 -4.78 1.29
N TRP A 49 12.86 -4.60 1.88
CA TRP A 49 12.73 -4.03 3.23
C TRP A 49 11.91 -4.88 4.20
N GLY A 50 11.14 -5.85 3.70
CA GLY A 50 10.29 -6.71 4.54
C GLY A 50 10.96 -8.01 5.02
N GLY A 51 12.15 -8.34 4.53
CA GLY A 51 12.84 -9.60 4.84
C GLY A 51 12.09 -10.85 4.39
N GLN A 52 11.13 -10.72 3.46
CA GLN A 52 10.27 -11.81 2.99
C GLN A 52 10.69 -12.24 1.58
N SER A 53 11.39 -13.37 1.49
CA SER A 53 11.93 -13.91 0.24
C SER A 53 10.90 -14.61 -0.65
N ALA A 54 9.77 -15.06 -0.08
CA ALA A 54 8.72 -15.74 -0.84
C ALA A 54 7.84 -14.73 -1.59
N GLU A 55 7.79 -14.85 -2.91
CA GLU A 55 6.92 -14.05 -3.79
C GLU A 55 5.44 -14.41 -3.61
N LEU A 56 4.58 -13.40 -3.71
CA LEU A 56 3.14 -13.58 -3.85
C LEU A 56 2.78 -13.76 -5.31
N ALA A 57 1.81 -14.64 -5.58
CA ALA A 57 1.14 -14.66 -6.86
C ALA A 57 0.16 -13.48 -6.97
N VAL A 58 -0.19 -13.11 -8.21
CA VAL A 58 -1.17 -12.05 -8.48
C VAL A 58 -2.51 -12.34 -7.79
N SER A 59 -2.93 -13.62 -7.77
CA SER A 59 -4.17 -14.04 -7.13
C SER A 59 -4.15 -13.84 -5.61
N ASP A 60 -3.00 -13.94 -4.95
CA ASP A 60 -2.87 -13.68 -3.52
C ASP A 60 -3.02 -12.20 -3.22
N VAL A 61 -2.43 -11.33 -4.04
CA VAL A 61 -2.58 -9.88 -3.92
C VAL A 61 -4.03 -9.46 -4.15
N GLN A 62 -4.71 -10.02 -5.16
CA GLN A 62 -6.12 -9.75 -5.43
C GLN A 62 -7.04 -10.18 -4.29
N LYS A 63 -6.77 -11.33 -3.64
CA LYS A 63 -7.49 -11.73 -2.42
C LYS A 63 -7.31 -10.70 -1.31
N LEU A 64 -6.07 -10.24 -1.10
CA LEU A 64 -5.76 -9.23 -0.08
C LEU A 64 -6.46 -7.89 -0.36
N GLN A 65 -6.62 -7.49 -1.62
CA GLN A 65 -7.42 -6.31 -2.00
C GLN A 65 -8.90 -6.51 -1.67
N ALA A 66 -9.47 -7.66 -2.04
CA ALA A 66 -10.89 -7.94 -1.83
C ALA A 66 -11.28 -8.05 -0.35
N GLU A 67 -10.37 -8.54 0.50
CA GLU A 67 -10.58 -8.70 1.94
C GLU A 67 -10.40 -7.39 2.74
N ALA A 68 -9.85 -6.34 2.13
CA ALA A 68 -9.55 -5.09 2.80
C ALA A 68 -10.66 -4.05 2.55
N PRO A 69 -11.34 -3.54 3.59
CA PRO A 69 -12.29 -2.44 3.43
C PRO A 69 -11.56 -1.17 3.01
N SER A 70 -12.25 -0.32 2.25
CA SER A 70 -11.62 0.86 1.70
C SER A 70 -11.30 1.89 2.82
N ILE A 71 -10.05 2.36 2.96
CA ILE A 71 -9.68 3.47 3.85
C ILE A 71 -10.17 4.76 3.19
N GLU A 72 -11.35 5.22 3.59
CA GLU A 72 -11.78 6.59 3.30
C GLU A 72 -10.91 7.56 4.12
N HIS A 73 -9.98 8.25 3.45
CA HIS A 73 -9.26 9.36 4.05
C HIS A 73 -10.23 10.55 4.18
N LYS A 74 -10.94 10.66 5.31
CA LYS A 74 -11.65 11.89 5.67
C LYS A 74 -10.61 12.98 5.94
N ALA A 75 -10.42 13.86 4.95
CA ALA A 75 -9.76 15.14 5.18
C ALA A 75 -10.53 15.89 6.29
N HIS A 76 -9.82 16.31 7.33
CA HIS A 76 -10.29 17.25 8.36
C HIS A 76 -9.35 18.44 8.38
#